data_AF-R7VWH6-F1
#
_entry.id   AF-R7VWH6-F1
#
_cell.length_a   1.000
_cell.length_b   1.000
_cell.length_c   1.000
_cell.angle_alpha   90.00
_cell.angle_beta   90.00
_cell.angle_gamma   90.00
#
_symmetry.space_group_name_H-M   'P 1'
#
loop_
_entity.id
_entity.type
_entity.pdbx_description
1 polymer ?
#
loop_
_entity_poly.entity_id
_entity_poly.type
_entity_poly.pdbx_seq_one_letter_code
_entity_poly.pdbx_strand_id
1 'polypeptide(L)' 'MFGVTAAERGTESEELLRDFVALQKEICAELGLHCRVPVMPTQELGLPAFRKFDIEAWMPGRGRFGEVSAQWGGGTP' A
#
# COMPACT_ATOMS: atom_id res chain seq x y z
N MET A 1 1.13 8.37 -3.73
CA MET A 1 0.81 9.30 -2.61
C MET A 1 2.07 9.45 -1.76
N PHE A 2 2.32 10.64 -1.19
CA PHE A 2 3.49 10.91 -0.35
C PHE A 2 3.02 11.62 0.91
N GLY A 3 3.52 11.20 2.08
CA GLY A 3 3.19 11.82 3.36
C GLY A 3 4.40 11.80 4.29
N VAL A 4 4.51 12.83 5.12
CA VAL A 4 5.56 13.00 6.13
C VAL A 4 4.87 13.10 7.47
N THR A 5 5.28 12.26 8.41
CA THR A 5 4.76 12.24 9.78
C THR A 5 5.84 12.66 10.76
N ALA A 6 5.44 13.28 11.87
CA ALA A 6 6.32 13.39 13.02
C ALA A 6 6.57 11.97 13.59
N ALA A 7 7.76 11.72 14.11
CA ALA A 7 8.13 10.44 14.73
C ALA A 7 8.11 10.54 16.26
N GLU A 8 7.07 11.16 16.83
CA GLU A 8 7.00 11.42 18.27
C GLU A 8 6.64 10.15 19.07
N ARG A 9 5.71 9.34 18.56
CA ARG A 9 5.29 8.04 19.14
C ARG A 9 5.85 6.84 18.39
N GLY A 10 6.35 7.03 17.17
CA GLY A 10 6.87 5.97 16.29
C GLY A 10 5.78 5.17 15.57
N THR A 11 4.49 5.44 15.85
CA THR A 11 3.34 4.77 15.21
C THR A 11 2.68 5.62 14.13
N GLU A 12 3.00 6.91 14.06
CA GLU A 12 2.33 7.87 13.18
C GLU A 12 2.50 7.51 11.70
N SER A 13 3.69 7.02 11.31
CA SER A 13 3.94 6.60 9.92
C SER A 13 3.14 5.34 9.56
N GLU A 14 2.86 4.46 10.53
CA GLU A 14 2.00 3.29 10.33
C GLU A 14 0.52 3.68 10.20
N GLU A 15 0.06 4.60 11.04
CA GLU A 15 -1.31 5.14 10.98
C GLU A 15 -1.56 5.80 9.61
N LEU A 16 -0.66 6.67 9.17
CA LEU A 16 -0.74 7.32 7.87
C LEU A 16 -0.69 6.31 6.70
N LEU A 17 0.11 5.25 6.82
CA LEU A 17 0.14 4.18 5.82
C LEU A 17 -1.21 3.44 5.74
N ARG A 18 -1.87 3.18 6.88
CA ARG A 18 -3.20 2.56 6.90
C ARG A 18 -4.24 3.46 6.24
N ASP A 19 -4.18 4.76 6.48
CA ASP A 19 -5.07 5.73 5.85
C ASP A 19 -4.88 5.78 4.33
N PHE A 20 -3.63 5.73 3.86
CA PHE A 20 -3.33 5.66 2.42
C PHE A 20 -3.85 4.36 1.78
N VAL A 21 -3.73 3.22 2.46
CA VAL A 21 -4.30 1.95 2.00
C VAL A 21 -5.83 2.02 1.94
N ALA A 22 -6.48 2.61 2.96
CA ALA A 22 -7.93 2.77 2.98
C ALA A 22 -8.42 3.64 1.82
N LEU A 23 -7.80 4.80 1.61
CA LEU A 23 -8.15 5.71 0.53
C LEU A 23 -7.97 5.07 -0.86
N GLN A 24 -6.88 4.31 -1.07
CA GLN A 24 -6.70 3.64 -2.36
C GLN A 24 -7.71 2.50 -2.59
N LYS A 25 -8.16 1.82 -1.53
CA LYS A 25 -9.26 0.85 -1.63
C LYS A 25 -10.57 1.53 -2.02
N GLU A 26 -10.86 2.68 -1.43
CA GLU A 26 -12.03 3.49 -1.79
C GLU A 26 -11.98 3.93 -3.25
N ILE A 27 -10.85 4.46 -3.73
CA ILE A 27 -10.65 4.83 -5.14
C ILE A 27 -10.86 3.63 -6.07
N CYS A 28 -10.32 2.46 -5.73
CA CYS A 28 -10.54 1.23 -6.50
C CYS A 28 -12.02 0.83 -6.53
N ALA A 29 -12.73 0.94 -5.40
CA ALA A 29 -14.14 0.61 -5.30
C ALA A 29 -15.02 1.58 -6.11
N GLU A 30 -14.73 2.89 -6.05
CA GLU A 30 -15.44 3.92 -6.84
C GLU A 30 -15.22 3.75 -8.35
N LEU A 31 -14.01 3.35 -8.76
CA LEU A 31 -13.71 3.03 -10.15
C LEU A 31 -14.34 1.70 -10.62
N GLY A 32 -14.97 0.94 -9.73
CA GLY A 32 -15.55 -0.38 -10.03
C GLY A 32 -14.49 -1.44 -10.35
N LEU A 33 -13.22 -1.19 -10.00
CA LEU A 33 -12.11 -2.10 -10.27
C LEU A 33 -12.06 -3.17 -9.18
N HIS A 34 -11.99 -4.44 -9.60
CA HIS A 34 -11.74 -5.55 -8.68
C HIS A 34 -10.28 -5.49 -8.22
N CYS A 35 -10.03 -4.77 -7.13
CA CYS A 35 -8.71 -4.65 -6.53
C CYS A 35 -8.55 -5.57 -5.31
N ARG A 36 -7.35 -6.13 -5.12
CA ARG A 36 -6.94 -6.85 -3.90
C ARG A 36 -5.68 -6.22 -3.32
N VAL A 37 -5.52 -6.30 -2.00
CA VAL A 37 -4.36 -5.76 -1.28
C VAL A 37 -3.65 -6.91 -0.57
N PRO A 38 -2.74 -7.64 -1.25
CA PRO A 38 -1.89 -8.62 -0.58
C PRO A 38 -0.98 -7.95 0.45
N VAL A 39 -0.83 -8.58 1.61
CA VAL A 39 0.21 -8.21 2.58
C VAL A 39 1.53 -8.75 2.04
N MET A 40 2.48 -7.88 1.73
CA MET A 40 3.77 -8.31 1.20
C MET A 40 4.63 -8.93 2.31
N PRO A 41 5.27 -10.08 2.06
CA PRO A 41 6.17 -10.70 3.03
C PRO A 41 7.40 -9.82 3.28
N THR A 42 7.95 -9.88 4.49
CA THR A 42 9.09 -9.05 4.91
C THR A 42 10.36 -9.26 4.06
N GLN A 43 10.45 -10.36 3.32
CA GLN A 43 11.57 -10.65 2.42
C GLN A 43 11.50 -9.93 1.05
N GLU A 44 10.36 -9.34 0.69
CA GLU A 44 10.20 -8.55 -0.56
C GLU A 44 10.19 -7.04 -0.30
N LEU A 45 10.66 -6.62 0.88
CA LEU A 45 10.86 -5.24 1.23
C LEU A 45 12.11 -4.70 0.53
N GLY A 46 11.93 -3.73 -0.39
CA GLY A 46 13.03 -2.94 -0.91
C GLY A 46 13.82 -2.28 0.22
N LEU A 47 15.12 -2.08 0.02
CA LEU A 47 16.13 -1.69 1.02
C LEU A 47 15.83 -0.45 1.92
N PRO A 48 14.86 0.46 1.64
CA PRO A 48 14.46 1.50 2.60
C PRO A 48 13.12 1.28 3.33
N ALA A 49 12.37 0.20 3.06
CA ALA A 49 11.00 0.06 3.53
C ALA A 49 10.83 -0.98 4.64
N PHE A 50 10.15 -0.58 5.73
CA PHE A 50 9.79 -1.46 6.84
C PHE A 50 8.51 -2.25 6.55
N ARG A 51 7.58 -1.68 5.78
CA ARG A 51 6.38 -2.34 5.29
C ARG A 51 6.03 -1.87 3.88
N LYS A 52 5.53 -2.79 3.05
CA LYS A 52 5.03 -2.51 1.70
C LYS A 52 3.61 -3.05 1.56
N PHE A 53 2.73 -2.25 0.97
CA PHE A 53 1.42 -2.70 0.52
C PHE A 53 1.31 -2.48 -0.98
N ASP A 54 1.00 -3.54 -1.70
CA ASP A 54 0.71 -3.49 -3.12
C ASP A 54 -0.79 -3.64 -3.31
N ILE A 55 -1.33 -2.82 -4.19
CA ILE A 55 -2.71 -2.94 -4.64
C ILE A 55 -2.66 -3.50 -6.05
N GLU A 56 -3.29 -4.64 -6.23
CA GLU A 56 -3.39 -5.30 -7.51
C GLU A 56 -4.81 -5.19 -8.04
N ALA A 57 -4.97 -4.67 -9.24
CA ALA A 57 -6.25 -4.61 -9.92
C ALA A 57 -6.39 -5.79 -10.88
N TRP A 58 -7.61 -6.31 -10.98
CA TRP A 58 -7.99 -7.32 -11.96
C TRP A 58 -7.97 -6.72 -13.36
N MET A 59 -7.18 -7.31 -14.27
CA MET A 59 -7.12 -6.90 -15.67
C MET A 59 -7.83 -7.95 -16.54
N PRO A 60 -9.11 -7.76 -16.91
CA PRO A 60 -9.86 -8.75 -17.66
C PRO A 60 -9.25 -9.06 -19.03
N GLY A 61 -8.59 -8.08 -19.66
CA GLY A 61 -7.88 -8.26 -20.93
C GLY A 61 -6.60 -9.11 -20.84
N ARG A 62 -6.08 -9.38 -19.63
CA ARG A 62 -4.92 -10.25 -19.40
C ARG A 62 -5.26 -11.50 -18.59
N GLY A 63 -6.49 -11.64 -18.10
CA GLY A 63 -6.93 -12.75 -17.26
C GLY A 63 -6.15 -12.90 -15.94
N ARG A 64 -5.49 -11.84 -15.48
CA ARG A 64 -4.64 -11.85 -14.27
C ARG A 64 -4.75 -10.55 -13.49
N PHE A 65 -4.40 -10.61 -12.20
CA PHE A 65 -4.16 -9.42 -11.38
C PHE A 65 -2.82 -8.79 -11.78
N GLY A 66 -2.77 -7.45 -11.82
CA GLY A 66 -1.55 -6.69 -12.01
C GLY A 66 -1.43 -5.58 -10.97
N GLU A 67 -0.21 -5.32 -10.53
CA GLU A 67 0.10 -4.22 -9.60
C GLU A 67 -0.27 -2.87 -10.23
N VAL A 68 -1.10 -2.09 -9.52
CA VAL A 68 -1.52 -0.74 -9.93
C VAL A 68 -1.03 0.35 -9.00
N SER A 69 -0.67 0.01 -7.76
CA SER A 69 -0.14 0.96 -6.79
C SER A 69 0.71 0.25 -5.74
N ALA A 70 1.82 0.89 -5.35
CA ALA A 70 2.72 0.43 -4.30
C ALA A 70 2.91 1.54 -3.25
N GLN A 71 2.93 1.15 -1.98
CA GLN A 71 3.15 2.05 -0.85
C GLN A 71 4.28 1.54 0.03
N TRP A 72 5.17 2.45 0.44
CA TRP A 72 6.32 2.15 1.26
C TRP A 72 6.22 2.89 2.59
N GLY A 73 6.27 2.17 3.71
CA GLY A 73 6.37 2.74 5.04
C GLY A 73 7.81 2.73 5.54
N GLY A 74 8.33 3.90 5.93
CA GLY A 74 9.58 4.03 6.67
C GLY A 74 9.29 4.08 8.18
N GLY A 75 9.92 3.20 8.94
CA GLY A 75 9.90 3.22 10.40
C GLY A 75 11.23 2.71 10.93
N THR A 76 11.88 3.47 11.81
CA THR A 76 13.00 2.98 12.62
C THR A 76 12.45 2.04 13.69
N PRO A 77 13.17 0.95 14.03
CA PRO A 77 12.75 -0.02 15.04
C PRO A 77 12.62 0.60 16.44
#